data_AF-A0A2N5LG24-F1
#
_entry.id   AF-A0A2N5LG24-F1
#
_cell.length_a   1.000
_cell.length_b   1.000
_cell.length_c   1.000
_cell.angle_alpha   90.00
_cell.angle_beta   90.00
_cell.angle_gamma   90.00
#
_symmetry.space_group_name_H-M   'P 1'
#
loop_
_entity.id
_entity.type
_entity.pdbx_description
1 polymer ?
#
loop_
_entity_poly.entity_id
_entity_poly.type
_entity_poly.pdbx_seq_one_letter_code
_entity_poly.pdbx_strand_id
1 'polypeptide(L)'
;MSIALGFCTVSNAQLESIISGEIDLHEMRANNDNQYENVIQASFEFYTLEVMDVLGSGEYPISNVLFLANQDTELYEEYEGVLYDNDVVAQIFSDFKETDLDDVIADMGYADDEALLELFKDVQKLFEFADEKDMQVIGFTV
;
A
#
# COMPACT_ATOMS: atom_id res chain seq x y z
N MET A 1 -16.72 0.04 -0.20
CA MET A 1 -15.40 -0.50 0.18
C MET A 1 -14.40 0.43 -0.47
N SER A 2 -13.57 1.11 0.33
CA SER A 2 -12.50 1.94 -0.22
C SER A 2 -11.39 1.01 -0.72
N ILE A 3 -10.83 1.29 -1.89
CA ILE A 3 -9.72 0.51 -2.47
C ILE A 3 -8.50 1.42 -2.47
N ALA A 4 -7.43 0.96 -1.84
CA ALA A 4 -6.16 1.66 -1.85
C ALA A 4 -5.25 1.16 -2.97
N LEU A 5 -4.62 2.11 -3.65
CA LEU A 5 -3.69 1.87 -4.76
C LEU A 5 -2.41 2.70 -4.61
N GLY A 6 -2.35 3.59 -3.63
CA GLY A 6 -1.12 4.13 -3.10
C GLY A 6 -0.97 3.82 -1.63
N PHE A 7 0.28 3.69 -1.19
CA PHE A 7 0.64 3.19 0.13
C PHE A 7 1.75 4.05 0.71
N CYS A 8 1.71 4.26 2.02
CA CYS A 8 2.72 4.97 2.78
C CYS A 8 2.95 4.29 4.13
N THR A 9 4.21 4.06 4.51
CA THR A 9 4.53 3.55 5.84
C THR A 9 4.24 4.59 6.91
N VAL A 10 3.80 4.13 8.09
CA VAL A 10 3.49 4.98 9.23
C VAL A 10 3.83 4.27 10.53
N SER A 11 4.52 4.97 11.44
CA SER A 11 4.70 4.49 12.82
C SER A 11 3.47 4.83 13.66
N ASN A 12 3.28 4.15 14.79
CA ASN A 12 2.17 4.45 15.71
C ASN A 12 2.10 5.92 16.13
N ALA A 13 3.26 6.54 16.42
CA ALA A 13 3.32 7.95 16.80
C ALA A 13 2.91 8.89 15.65
N GLN A 14 3.32 8.56 14.41
CA GLN A 14 2.88 9.31 13.22
C GLN A 14 1.38 9.13 12.96
N LEU A 15 0.85 7.91 13.13
CA LEU A 15 -0.58 7.66 12.97
C LEU A 15 -1.40 8.45 13.99
N GLU A 16 -1.00 8.45 15.27
CA GLU A 16 -1.65 9.25 16.32
C GLU A 16 -1.62 10.75 15.99
N SER A 17 -0.49 11.28 15.51
CA SER A 17 -0.38 12.67 15.09
C SER A 17 -1.14 13.00 13.80
N ILE A 18 -1.36 12.04 12.90
CA ILE A 18 -2.25 12.22 11.75
C ILE A 18 -3.70 12.31 12.25
N ILE A 19 -4.16 11.35 13.05
CA ILE A 19 -5.54 11.32 13.57
C ILE A 19 -5.86 12.56 14.42
N SER A 20 -4.89 13.12 15.13
CA SER A 20 -5.08 14.35 15.91
C SER A 20 -5.02 15.64 15.09
N GLY A 21 -4.71 15.55 13.79
CA GLY A 21 -4.54 16.67 12.87
C GLY A 21 -3.23 17.46 13.05
N GLU A 22 -2.25 16.91 13.76
CA GLU A 22 -0.92 17.53 13.94
C GLU A 22 -0.01 17.33 12.72
N ILE A 23 -0.19 16.23 11.99
CA ILE A 23 0.51 15.92 10.73
C ILE A 23 -0.50 15.90 9.59
N ASP A 24 -0.21 16.65 8.52
CA ASP A 24 -0.94 16.53 7.25
C ASP A 24 -0.45 15.27 6.52
N LEU A 25 -1.36 14.32 6.28
CA LEU A 25 -1.04 13.08 5.57
C LEU A 25 -0.49 13.34 4.16
N HIS A 26 -0.97 14.37 3.44
CA HIS A 26 -0.46 14.71 2.11
C HIS A 26 0.99 15.23 2.19
N GLU A 27 1.30 16.01 3.21
CA GLU A 27 2.66 16.47 3.47
C GLU A 27 3.58 15.30 3.84
N MET A 28 3.10 14.38 4.69
CA MET A 28 3.84 13.18 5.07
C MET A 28 4.15 12.29 3.89
N ARG A 29 3.16 12.05 3.01
CA ARG A 29 3.33 11.28 1.78
C ARG A 29 4.42 11.87 0.90
N ALA A 30 4.38 13.18 0.67
CA ALA A 30 5.35 13.84 -0.19
C ALA A 30 6.78 13.74 0.38
N ASN A 31 6.92 13.83 1.70
CA ASN A 31 8.19 13.78 2.46
C ASN A 31 9.36 14.53 1.79
N ASN A 32 9.09 15.64 1.10
CA ASN A 32 10.03 16.28 0.17
C ASN A 32 11.35 16.72 0.84
N ASP A 33 11.27 17.10 2.12
CA ASP A 33 12.40 17.56 2.92
C ASP A 33 13.01 16.46 3.80
N ASN A 34 12.60 15.19 3.63
CA ASN A 34 12.93 14.05 4.50
C ASN A 34 12.65 14.35 5.99
N GLN A 35 11.60 15.12 6.24
CA GLN A 35 11.21 15.58 7.57
C GLN A 35 10.56 14.48 8.41
N TYR A 36 10.07 13.42 7.77
CA TYR A 36 9.52 12.24 8.42
C TYR A 36 10.46 11.05 8.20
N GLU A 37 11.01 10.53 9.29
CA GLU A 37 11.85 9.34 9.25
C GLU A 37 11.02 8.10 8.91
N ASN A 38 11.65 7.14 8.22
CA ASN A 38 11.08 5.83 7.91
C ASN A 38 9.76 5.87 7.10
N VAL A 39 9.53 6.95 6.36
CA VAL A 39 8.41 7.07 5.43
C VAL A 39 8.84 6.65 4.02
N ILE A 40 8.23 5.57 3.53
CA ILE A 40 8.34 5.07 2.16
C ILE A 40 6.97 5.15 1.52
N GLN A 41 6.89 5.62 0.27
CA GLN A 41 5.67 5.66 -0.52
C GLN A 41 5.85 4.85 -1.81
N ALA A 42 4.81 4.10 -2.19
CA ALA A 42 4.70 3.43 -3.48
C ALA A 42 3.25 3.46 -3.96
N SER A 43 3.01 3.40 -5.27
CA SER A 43 1.65 3.39 -5.82
C SER A 43 1.55 2.70 -7.19
N PHE A 44 0.33 2.29 -7.52
CA PHE A 44 -0.09 1.79 -8.82
C PHE A 44 -0.79 2.86 -9.66
N GLU A 45 -0.50 4.15 -9.45
CA GLU A 45 -1.24 5.29 -10.03
C GLU A 45 -1.48 5.17 -11.55
N PHE A 46 -0.50 4.67 -12.29
CA PHE A 46 -0.59 4.54 -13.75
C PHE A 46 -1.25 3.24 -14.25
N TYR A 47 -1.51 2.28 -13.37
CA TYR A 47 -2.06 0.95 -13.69
C TYR A 47 -3.26 0.59 -12.80
N THR A 48 -3.91 1.59 -12.22
CA THR A 48 -5.04 1.46 -11.28
C THR A 48 -6.12 0.52 -11.79
N LEU A 49 -6.57 0.71 -13.04
CA LEU A 49 -7.68 -0.08 -13.59
C LEU A 49 -7.28 -1.54 -13.81
N GLU A 50 -6.09 -1.76 -14.32
CA GLU A 50 -5.57 -3.09 -14.63
C GLU A 50 -5.26 -3.88 -13.35
N VAL A 51 -4.71 -3.21 -12.34
CA VAL A 51 -4.51 -3.80 -11.00
C VAL A 51 -5.87 -4.15 -10.39
N MET A 52 -6.87 -3.28 -10.50
CA MET A 52 -8.21 -3.58 -10.00
C MET A 52 -8.89 -4.73 -10.76
N ASP A 53 -8.75 -4.81 -12.08
CA ASP A 53 -9.37 -5.87 -12.88
C ASP A 53 -8.75 -7.24 -12.57
N VAL A 54 -7.42 -7.31 -12.44
CA VAL A 54 -6.71 -8.57 -12.19
C VAL A 54 -6.75 -8.96 -10.72
N LEU A 55 -6.33 -8.08 -9.80
CA LEU A 55 -6.30 -8.41 -8.38
C LEU A 55 -7.70 -8.37 -7.74
N GLY A 56 -8.64 -7.60 -8.30
CA GLY A 56 -10.01 -7.55 -7.80
C GLY A 56 -10.80 -8.85 -8.00
N SER A 57 -10.31 -9.76 -8.86
CA SER A 57 -10.85 -11.11 -9.00
C SER A 57 -10.68 -11.97 -7.73
N GLY A 58 -9.66 -11.66 -6.92
CA GLY A 58 -9.29 -12.44 -5.74
C GLY A 58 -8.56 -13.76 -6.04
N GLU A 59 -8.10 -13.97 -7.28
CA GLU A 59 -7.46 -15.22 -7.70
C GLU A 59 -5.99 -15.34 -7.26
N TYR A 60 -5.34 -14.20 -6.97
CA TYR A 60 -3.95 -14.14 -6.52
C TYR A 60 -3.87 -13.93 -5.01
N PRO A 61 -2.89 -14.53 -4.30
CA PRO A 61 -2.68 -14.22 -2.89
C PRO A 61 -2.54 -12.71 -2.64
N ILE A 62 -1.79 -12.02 -3.51
CA ILE A 62 -1.59 -10.57 -3.37
C ILE A 62 -2.86 -9.73 -3.55
N SER A 63 -3.97 -10.31 -4.01
CA SER A 63 -5.29 -9.64 -4.04
C SER A 63 -5.70 -9.13 -2.66
N ASN A 64 -5.21 -9.75 -1.58
CA ASN A 64 -5.43 -9.30 -0.20
C ASN A 64 -4.98 -7.85 0.04
N VAL A 65 -4.05 -7.31 -0.75
CA VAL A 65 -3.66 -5.89 -0.70
C VAL A 65 -4.88 -4.97 -0.92
N LEU A 66 -5.89 -5.40 -1.69
CA LEU A 66 -7.11 -4.63 -1.95
C LEU A 66 -8.21 -4.85 -0.91
N PHE A 67 -8.14 -5.93 -0.12
CA PHE A 67 -9.28 -6.43 0.66
C PHE A 67 -9.07 -6.47 2.18
N LEU A 68 -7.83 -6.61 2.65
CA LEU A 68 -7.54 -6.79 4.07
C LEU A 68 -7.37 -5.48 4.85
N ALA A 69 -7.41 -4.34 4.19
CA ALA A 69 -7.31 -3.06 4.86
C ALA A 69 -8.45 -2.89 5.88
N ASN A 70 -8.10 -2.49 7.10
CA ASN A 70 -9.06 -2.07 8.10
C ASN A 70 -9.64 -0.70 7.69
N GLN A 71 -10.96 -0.61 7.66
CA GLN A 71 -11.66 0.66 7.53
C GLN A 71 -11.73 1.30 8.92
N ASP A 72 -10.59 1.81 9.38
CA ASP A 72 -10.59 2.70 10.54
C ASP A 72 -11.47 3.92 10.18
N THR A 73 -12.53 4.12 10.96
CA THR A 73 -13.58 5.10 10.64
C THR A 73 -13.03 6.52 10.73
N GLU A 74 -12.10 6.81 11.64
CA GLU A 74 -11.55 8.16 11.81
C GLU A 74 -10.59 8.50 10.66
N LEU A 75 -9.67 7.58 10.32
CA LEU A 75 -8.73 7.79 9.20
C LEU A 75 -9.45 7.90 7.85
N TYR A 76 -10.51 7.10 7.65
CA TYR A 76 -11.29 7.14 6.42
C TYR A 76 -12.10 8.42 6.27
N GLU A 77 -12.76 8.89 7.34
CA GLU A 77 -13.60 10.09 7.30
C GLU A 77 -12.80 11.38 7.10
N GLU A 78 -11.59 11.46 7.67
CA GLU A 78 -10.78 12.68 7.58
C GLU A 78 -9.83 12.71 6.38
N TYR A 79 -9.30 11.55 5.96
CA TYR A 79 -8.21 11.49 5.00
C TYR A 79 -8.47 10.58 3.80
N GLU A 80 -9.66 9.98 3.70
CA GLU A 80 -10.00 8.94 2.71
C GLU A 80 -9.01 7.75 2.72
N GLY A 81 -8.30 7.57 3.84
CA GLY A 81 -7.29 6.54 4.04
C GLY A 81 -7.88 5.25 4.58
N VAL A 82 -7.18 4.14 4.35
CA VAL A 82 -7.44 2.84 4.98
C VAL A 82 -6.17 2.37 5.68
N LEU A 83 -6.32 1.62 6.77
CA LEU A 83 -5.19 1.20 7.59
C LEU A 83 -4.87 -0.28 7.37
N TYR A 84 -3.61 -0.59 7.16
CA TYR A 84 -3.06 -1.94 7.25
C TYR A 84 -2.27 -2.00 8.54
N ASP A 85 -2.83 -2.66 9.55
CA ASP A 85 -2.15 -2.89 10.82
C ASP A 85 -0.99 -3.89 10.66
N ASN A 86 -0.18 -4.06 11.70
CA ASN A 86 1.03 -4.87 11.65
C ASN A 86 0.74 -6.34 11.24
N ASP A 87 -0.38 -6.92 11.70
CA ASP A 87 -0.75 -8.29 11.35
C ASP A 87 -1.12 -8.38 9.86
N VAL A 88 -1.86 -7.40 9.35
CA VAL A 88 -2.20 -7.31 7.92
C VAL A 88 -0.98 -7.02 7.05
N VAL A 89 -0.05 -6.16 7.50
CA VAL A 89 1.21 -5.87 6.81
C VAL A 89 2.03 -7.16 6.65
N ALA A 90 2.21 -7.93 7.72
CA ALA A 90 2.90 -9.21 7.68
C ALA A 90 2.24 -10.20 6.71
N GLN A 91 0.90 -10.25 6.70
CA GLN A 91 0.15 -11.09 5.76
C GLN A 91 0.38 -10.66 4.30
N ILE A 92 0.23 -9.37 3.98
CA ILE A 92 0.41 -8.87 2.60
C ILE A 92 1.85 -9.10 2.12
N PHE A 93 2.85 -8.92 2.99
CA PHE A 93 4.23 -9.23 2.63
C PHE A 93 4.44 -10.72 2.35
N SER A 94 3.79 -11.61 3.12
CA SER A 94 3.78 -13.05 2.81
C SER A 94 3.10 -13.33 1.47
N ASP A 95 1.97 -12.69 1.18
CA ASP A 95 1.22 -12.85 -0.06
C ASP A 95 2.04 -12.41 -1.28
N PHE A 96 2.85 -11.36 -1.16
CA PHE A 96 3.82 -10.95 -2.19
C PHE A 96 4.87 -12.02 -2.47
N LYS A 97 5.32 -12.77 -1.47
CA LYS A 97 6.31 -13.85 -1.64
C LYS A 97 5.70 -15.11 -2.26
N GLU A 98 4.42 -15.34 -2.03
CA GLU A 98 3.68 -16.48 -2.58
C GLU A 98 3.15 -16.24 -4.00
N THR A 99 3.03 -14.98 -4.39
CA THR A 99 2.54 -14.59 -5.72
C THR A 99 3.67 -14.57 -6.75
N ASP A 100 3.44 -15.21 -7.90
CA ASP A 100 4.28 -15.03 -9.07
C ASP A 100 3.88 -13.72 -9.78
N LEU A 101 4.73 -12.70 -9.65
CA LEU A 101 4.45 -11.38 -10.23
C LEU A 101 4.48 -11.39 -11.76
N ASP A 102 5.25 -12.30 -12.38
CA ASP A 102 5.30 -12.39 -13.83
C ASP A 102 3.95 -12.87 -14.40
N ASP A 103 3.30 -13.82 -13.71
CA ASP A 103 1.94 -14.29 -14.06
C ASP A 103 0.90 -13.17 -13.89
N VAL A 104 0.93 -12.42 -12.78
CA VAL A 104 0.03 -11.27 -12.55
C VAL A 104 0.15 -10.24 -13.67
N ILE A 105 1.39 -9.88 -14.03
CA ILE A 105 1.69 -8.87 -15.05
C ILE A 105 1.27 -9.36 -16.44
N ALA A 106 1.45 -10.65 -16.73
CA ALA A 106 0.97 -11.26 -17.96
C ALA A 106 -0.56 -11.21 -18.06
N ASP A 107 -1.27 -11.50 -16.96
CA ASP A 107 -2.74 -11.42 -16.90
C ASP A 107 -3.28 -9.99 -17.01
N MET A 108 -2.50 -8.99 -16.58
CA MET A 108 -2.80 -7.58 -16.85
C MET A 108 -2.63 -7.20 -18.34
N GLY A 109 -2.05 -8.08 -19.16
CA GLY A 109 -1.78 -7.84 -20.58
C GLY A 109 -0.44 -7.15 -20.86
N TYR A 110 0.46 -7.10 -19.88
CA TYR A 110 1.74 -6.40 -19.92
C TYR A 110 2.94 -7.35 -19.76
N ALA A 111 2.86 -8.55 -20.33
CA ALA A 111 3.97 -9.51 -20.30
C ALA A 111 5.30 -8.83 -20.69
N ASP A 112 6.34 -9.05 -19.88
CA ASP A 112 7.67 -8.44 -20.00
C ASP A 112 7.75 -6.92 -19.74
N ASP A 113 6.73 -6.27 -19.15
CA ASP A 113 6.80 -4.86 -18.73
C ASP A 113 7.61 -4.72 -17.44
N GLU A 114 8.91 -4.40 -17.60
CA GLU A 114 9.83 -4.18 -16.49
C GLU A 114 9.43 -3.01 -15.58
N ALA A 115 8.74 -1.99 -16.11
CA ALA A 115 8.33 -0.83 -15.32
C ALA A 115 7.19 -1.20 -14.36
N LEU A 116 6.21 -1.96 -14.86
CA LEU A 116 5.13 -2.49 -14.02
C LEU A 116 5.67 -3.47 -12.97
N LEU A 117 6.60 -4.34 -13.36
CA LEU A 117 7.27 -5.24 -12.42
C LEU A 117 8.00 -4.47 -11.30
N GLU A 118 8.69 -3.38 -11.64
CA GLU A 118 9.35 -2.57 -10.63
C GLU A 118 8.35 -1.86 -9.70
N LEU A 119 7.18 -1.43 -10.21
CA LEU A 119 6.12 -0.88 -9.35
C LEU A 119 5.63 -1.90 -8.32
N PHE A 120 5.37 -3.15 -8.74
CA PHE A 120 5.01 -4.22 -7.82
C PHE A 120 6.12 -4.48 -6.79
N LYS A 121 7.38 -4.46 -7.21
CA LYS A 121 8.53 -4.61 -6.31
C LYS A 121 8.67 -3.43 -5.34
N ASP A 122 8.35 -2.21 -5.75
CA ASP A 122 8.40 -1.05 -4.87
C ASP A 122 7.31 -1.11 -3.80
N VAL A 123 6.10 -1.54 -4.16
CA VAL A 123 5.05 -1.83 -3.16
C VAL A 123 5.49 -2.99 -2.26
N GLN A 124 6.06 -4.07 -2.80
CA GLN A 124 6.59 -5.18 -2.00
C GLN A 124 7.65 -4.71 -0.99
N LYS A 125 8.63 -3.91 -1.42
CA LYS A 125 9.68 -3.35 -0.55
C LYS A 125 9.10 -2.46 0.54
N LEU A 126 8.02 -1.72 0.25
CA LEU A 126 7.32 -0.90 1.23
C LEU A 126 6.73 -1.78 2.35
N PHE A 127 6.02 -2.84 1.99
CA PHE A 127 5.45 -3.78 2.98
C PHE A 127 6.53 -4.58 3.71
N GLU A 128 7.61 -4.97 3.04
CA GLU A 128 8.80 -5.58 3.67
C GLU A 128 9.40 -4.66 4.74
N PHE A 129 9.63 -3.40 4.39
CA PHE A 129 10.17 -2.42 5.33
C PHE A 129 9.23 -2.19 6.51
N ALA A 130 7.92 -2.12 6.26
CA ALA A 130 6.95 -1.96 7.34
C ALA A 130 6.97 -3.16 8.31
N ASP A 131 7.01 -4.39 7.79
CA ASP A 131 7.13 -5.62 8.58
C ASP A 131 8.43 -5.65 9.40
N GLU A 132 9.58 -5.34 8.78
CA GLU A 132 10.88 -5.30 9.46
C GLU A 132 10.97 -4.26 10.60
N LYS A 133 10.19 -3.19 10.49
CA LYS A 133 10.21 -2.05 11.43
C LYS A 133 9.06 -2.08 12.42
N ASP A 134 8.18 -3.08 12.38
CA ASP A 134 6.97 -3.15 13.20
C ASP A 134 6.10 -1.89 12.99
N MET A 135 5.96 -1.48 11.73
CA MET A 135 5.21 -0.30 11.30
C MET A 135 3.91 -0.69 10.57
N GLN A 136 2.99 0.25 10.51
CA GLN A 136 1.73 0.13 9.79
C GLN A 136 1.86 0.74 8.40
N VAL A 137 0.86 0.51 7.55
CA VAL A 137 0.75 1.14 6.23
C VAL A 137 -0.60 1.83 6.11
N ILE A 138 -0.60 3.07 5.61
CA ILE A 138 -1.82 3.77 5.20
C ILE A 138 -1.96 3.61 3.70
N GLY A 139 -3.10 3.06 3.27
CA GLY A 139 -3.52 3.04 1.89
C GLY A 139 -4.42 4.22 1.54
N PHE A 140 -4.33 4.69 0.31
CA PHE A 140 -5.15 5.78 -0.22
C PHE A 140 -5.49 5.56 -1.70
N THR A 141 -6.54 6.24 -2.15
CA THR A 141 -6.85 6.35 -3.57
C THR A 141 -5.84 7.28 -4.25
N VAL A 142 -5.49 6.98 -5.51
CA VAL A 142 -4.55 7.75 -6.34
C VAL A 142 -5.22 8.20 -7.63
#